data_AF-A0A3D2J2D7-F1
#
_entry.id   AF-A0A3D2J2D7-F1
#
_cell.length_a   1.000
_cell.length_b   1.000
_cell.length_c   1.000
_cell.angle_alpha   90.00
_cell.angle_beta   90.00
_cell.angle_gamma   90.00
#
_symmetry.space_group_name_H-M   'P 1'
#
loop_
_entity.id
_entity.type
_entity.pdbx_description
1 polymer ?
#
loop_
_entity_poly.entity_id
_entity_poly.type
_entity_poly.pdbx_seq_one_letter_code
_entity_poly.pdbx_strand_id
1 'polypeptide(L)' 'GGADIFSSLRLPSGIASPTILEPEGAALLAAKIFALSDEQLAQRLQNYKQKLVADLDA' A
#
# COMPACT_ATOMS: atom_id res chain seq x y z
N GLY A 1 -19.60 2.57 12.80
CA GLY A 1 -19.73 2.24 11.38
C GLY A 1 -18.69 1.23 10.92
N GLY A 2 -18.66 0.02 11.51
CA GLY A 2 -17.76 -1.04 11.01
C GLY A 2 -18.26 -1.68 9.72
N ALA A 3 -19.58 -1.64 9.49
CA ALA A 3 -20.19 -2.16 8.26
C ALA A 3 -19.95 -1.28 7.04
N ASP A 4 -19.53 -0.02 7.23
CA ASP A 4 -19.28 0.92 6.12
C ASP A 4 -18.15 0.42 5.21
N ILE A 5 -17.23 -0.41 5.71
CA ILE A 5 -16.17 -1.03 4.90
C ILE A 5 -16.72 -1.91 3.76
N PHE A 6 -17.91 -2.48 3.92
CA PHE A 6 -18.54 -3.28 2.87
C PHE A 6 -18.88 -2.44 1.63
N SER A 7 -19.06 -1.11 1.78
CA SER A 7 -19.26 -0.21 0.65
C SER A 7 -18.02 -0.09 -0.24
N SER A 8 -16.82 -0.31 0.30
CA SER A 8 -15.56 -0.35 -0.47
C SER A 8 -15.22 -1.74 -0.99
N LEU A 9 -15.51 -2.81 -0.23
CA LEU A 9 -15.13 -4.19 -0.57
C LEU A 9 -16.07 -4.86 -1.59
N ARG A 10 -17.35 -4.51 -1.61
CA ARG A 10 -18.36 -5.16 -2.48
C ARG A 10 -18.48 -4.40 -3.81
N LEU A 11 -17.60 -4.73 -4.74
CA LEU A 11 -17.57 -4.14 -6.08
C LEU A 11 -18.20 -5.09 -7.12
N PRO A 12 -18.78 -4.57 -8.23
CA PRO A 12 -19.24 -5.41 -9.32
C PRO A 12 -18.05 -6.09 -10.03
N SER A 13 -18.32 -7.19 -10.73
CA SER A 13 -17.30 -7.88 -11.52
C SER A 13 -16.67 -6.94 -12.55
N GLY A 14 -15.34 -7.04 -12.70
CA GLY A 14 -14.55 -6.18 -13.59
C GLY A 14 -14.04 -4.88 -12.94
N ILE A 15 -14.39 -4.59 -11.67
CA ILE A 15 -13.83 -3.46 -10.92
C ILE A 15 -12.91 -3.97 -9.82
N ALA A 16 -11.61 -3.70 -9.96
CA ALA A 16 -10.59 -4.03 -8.97
C ALA A 16 -10.09 -2.74 -8.31
N SER A 17 -10.65 -2.40 -7.13
CA SER A 17 -10.13 -1.30 -6.30
C SER A 17 -9.44 -1.86 -5.06
N PRO A 18 -8.16 -1.53 -4.81
CA PRO A 18 -7.53 -1.86 -3.53
C PRO A 18 -8.19 -1.09 -2.39
N THR A 19 -8.34 -1.74 -1.23
CA THR A 19 -8.84 -1.12 0.00
C THR A 19 -7.75 -1.22 1.07
N ILE A 20 -7.25 -0.06 1.53
CA ILE A 20 -6.31 0.05 2.65
C ILE A 20 -6.96 0.96 3.70
N LEU A 21 -6.94 0.55 4.97
CA LEU A 21 -7.55 1.31 6.05
C LEU A 21 -6.65 2.46 6.53
N GLU A 22 -5.35 2.17 6.68
CA GLU A 22 -4.39 3.15 7.17
C GLU A 22 -3.88 4.07 6.05
N PRO A 23 -3.88 5.39 6.26
CA PRO A 23 -3.49 6.35 5.22
C PRO A 23 -2.03 6.18 4.76
N GLU A 24 -1.11 5.82 5.66
CA GLU A 24 0.29 5.55 5.34
C GLU A 24 0.41 4.32 4.43
N GLY A 25 -0.40 3.29 4.69
CA GLY A 25 -0.46 2.10 3.85
C GLY A 25 -0.99 2.42 2.45
N ALA A 26 -1.96 3.32 2.34
CA ALA A 26 -2.51 3.77 1.05
C ALA A 26 -1.46 4.55 0.25
N ALA A 27 -0.72 5.46 0.90
CA ALA A 27 0.40 6.17 0.29
C ALA A 27 1.50 5.21 -0.17
N LEU A 28 1.80 4.18 0.64
CA LEU A 28 2.79 3.16 0.30
C LEU A 28 2.35 2.30 -0.89
N LEU A 29 1.06 1.95 -0.98
CA LEU A 29 0.52 1.24 -2.14
C LEU A 29 0.66 2.09 -3.41
N ALA A 30 0.29 3.37 -3.36
CA ALA A 30 0.44 4.29 -4.49
C ALA A 30 1.91 4.41 -4.93
N ALA A 31 2.82 4.59 -3.97
CA ALA A 31 4.26 4.64 -4.25
C ALA A 31 4.77 3.34 -4.91
N LYS A 32 4.30 2.17 -4.45
CA LYS A 32 4.67 0.87 -5.05
C LYS A 32 4.16 0.72 -6.49
N ILE A 33 2.99 1.28 -6.82
CA ILE A 33 2.48 1.29 -8.20
C ILE A 33 3.39 2.15 -9.08
N PHE A 34 3.73 3.37 -8.65
CA PHE A 34 4.63 4.24 -9.42
C PHE A 34 6.05 3.67 -9.58
N ALA A 35 6.53 2.94 -8.56
CA ALA A 35 7.84 2.29 -8.58
C ALA A 35 7.98 1.23 -9.69
N LEU A 36 6.89 0.73 -10.27
CA LEU A 36 6.96 -0.17 -11.43
C LEU A 36 7.61 0.47 -12.65
N SER A 37 7.57 1.81 -12.74
CA SER A 37 8.16 2.60 -13.83
C SER A 37 9.27 3.55 -13.36
N ASP A 38 9.57 3.60 -12.07
CA ASP A 38 10.57 4.49 -11.46
C ASP A 38 11.52 3.68 -10.57
N GLU A 39 12.70 3.36 -11.11
CA GLU A 39 13.72 2.56 -10.43
C GLU A 39 14.29 3.27 -9.19
N GLN A 40 14.39 4.60 -9.21
CA GLN A 40 14.88 5.37 -8.05
C GLN A 40 13.87 5.28 -6.90
N LEU A 41 12.58 5.38 -7.22
CA LEU A 41 11.51 5.20 -6.24
C LEU A 41 11.49 3.76 -5.72
N ALA A 42 11.65 2.76 -6.59
CA ALA A 42 11.74 1.36 -6.19
C ALA A 42 12.87 1.13 -5.16
N GLN A 43 14.05 1.69 -5.41
CA GLN A 43 15.18 1.58 -4.48
C GLN A 43 14.90 2.27 -3.14
N ARG A 44 14.26 3.44 -3.15
CA ARG A 44 13.85 4.15 -1.92
C ARG A 44 12.88 3.30 -1.09
N LEU A 45 11.92 2.64 -1.74
CA LEU A 45 10.96 1.76 -1.07
C LEU A 45 11.63 0.52 -0.45
N GLN A 46 12.61 -0.08 -1.12
CA GLN A 46 13.39 -1.19 -0.56
C GLN A 46 14.15 -0.77 0.69
N ASN A 47 14.84 0.37 0.64
CA ASN A 47 15.58 0.89 1.78
C ASN A 47 14.64 1.22 2.95
N TYR A 48 13.47 1.80 2.67
CA TYR A 48 12.44 2.06 3.68
C TYR A 48 11.97 0.77 4.36
N LYS A 49 11.66 -0.27 3.58
CA LYS A 49 11.28 -1.59 4.11
C LYS A 49 12.38 -2.20 4.99
N GLN A 50 13.63 -2.15 4.54
CA GLN A 50 14.76 -2.71 5.28
C GLN A 50 14.94 -2.04 6.65
N LYS A 51 14.82 -0.72 6.72
CA LYS A 51 14.86 0.03 7.99
C LYS A 51 13.78 -0.44 8.95
N LEU A 52 12.53 -0.51 8.48
CA LEU A 52 11.41 -1.00 9.30
C LEU A 52 11.65 -2.41 9.85
N VAL A 53 12.18 -3.32 9.02
CA VAL A 53 12.49 -4.69 9.47
C VAL A 53 13.60 -4.67 10.52
N ALA A 54 14.67 -3.91 10.30
CA ALA A 54 15.77 -3.80 11.25
C ALA A 54 15.31 -3.22 12.61
N ASP A 55 14.39 -2.26 12.60
CA ASP A 55 13.83 -1.66 13.82
C ASP A 55 12.94 -2.64 14.62
N LEU A 56 12.42 -3.69 13.99
CA LEU A 56 11.65 -4.75 14.67
C LEU A 56 12.54 -5.81 15.33
N ASP A 57 13.76 -6.00 14.79
CA ASP A 57 14.74 -6.97 15.28
C ASP A 57 15.63 -6.39 16.40
N ALA A 58 15.48 -5.10 16.74
CA ALA A 58 16.22 -4.37 17.77
C ALA A 58 15.48 -4.34 19.11
#